data_AF-A0A3R9EZ95-F1
#
_entry.id   AF-A0A3R9EZ95-F1
#
_cell.length_a   1.000
_cell.length_b   1.000
_cell.length_c   1.000
_cell.angle_alpha   90.00
_cell.angle_beta   90.00
_cell.angle_gamma   90.00
#
_symmetry.space_group_name_H-M   'P 1'
#
loop_
_entity.id
_entity.type
_entity.pdbx_description
1 polymer ?
#
loop_
_entity_poly.entity_id
_entity_poly.type
_entity_poly.pdbx_seq_one_letter_code
_entity_poly.pdbx_strand_id
1 'polypeptide(L)'
;MRISKSHLRTILNKLEDLYPLPMEAEDYADLAASLGDEMTLDGHLLYLQEKGFIHITMNYNVAQRAWRINSQETRISAEGLDYLEDQRSI
;
A
#
# COMPACT_ATOMS: atom_id res chain seq x y z
N MET A 1 6.41 -9.84 11.40
CA MET A 1 5.37 -9.98 10.36
C MET A 1 5.97 -10.69 9.14
N ARG A 2 5.22 -11.52 8.42
CA ARG A 2 5.63 -12.10 7.14
C ARG A 2 4.92 -11.37 6.00
N ILE A 3 5.65 -10.98 4.96
CA ILE A 3 5.06 -10.35 3.77
C ILE A 3 4.21 -11.39 3.02
N SER A 4 2.94 -11.04 2.76
CA SER A 4 1.97 -11.89 2.09
C SER A 4 1.70 -11.41 0.67
N LYS A 5 1.92 -12.28 -0.33
CA LYS A 5 1.64 -11.96 -1.74
C LYS A 5 0.16 -11.62 -1.99
N SER A 6 -0.76 -12.25 -1.26
CA SER A 6 -2.19 -11.94 -1.40
C SER A 6 -2.48 -10.51 -0.94
N HIS A 7 -1.93 -10.09 0.21
CA HIS A 7 -2.10 -8.73 0.72
C HIS A 7 -1.46 -7.70 -0.21
N LEU A 8 -0.26 -7.96 -0.74
CA LEU A 8 0.37 -7.09 -1.73
C LEU A 8 -0.53 -6.88 -2.95
N ARG A 9 -1.13 -7.96 -3.47
CA ARG A 9 -2.05 -7.89 -4.61
C ARG A 9 -3.32 -7.10 -4.27
N THR A 10 -3.91 -7.32 -3.10
CA THR A 10 -5.08 -6.57 -2.65
C THR A 10 -4.79 -5.07 -2.57
N ILE A 11 -3.65 -4.68 -1.99
CA ILE A 11 -3.24 -3.27 -1.90
C ILE A 11 -3.04 -2.67 -3.29
N LEU A 12 -2.27 -3.35 -4.15
CA LEU A 12 -1.97 -2.84 -5.49
C LEU A 12 -3.24 -2.69 -6.35
N ASN A 13 -4.13 -3.68 -6.36
CA ASN A 13 -5.41 -3.58 -7.07
C ASN A 13 -6.25 -2.40 -6.55
N LYS A 14 -6.32 -2.20 -5.22
CA LYS A 14 -7.06 -1.07 -4.64
C LYS A 14 -6.47 0.28 -5.09
N LEU A 15 -5.14 0.40 -5.16
CA LEU A 15 -4.48 1.62 -5.61
C LEU A 15 -4.59 1.84 -7.12
N GLU A 16 -4.68 0.77 -7.91
CA GLU A 16 -4.97 0.84 -9.34
C GLU A 16 -6.41 1.32 -9.59
N ASP A 17 -7.40 0.81 -8.85
CA ASP A 17 -8.81 1.24 -8.96
C ASP A 17 -8.97 2.75 -8.71
N LEU A 18 -8.07 3.34 -7.92
CA LEU A 18 -8.06 4.76 -7.58
C LEU A 18 -7.23 5.61 -8.56
N TYR A 19 -6.34 5.00 -9.36
CA TYR A 19 -5.40 5.74 -10.20
C TYR A 19 -6.13 6.69 -11.18
N PRO A 20 -5.69 7.96 -11.34
CA PRO A 20 -4.46 8.55 -10.81
C PRO A 20 -4.61 9.26 -9.44
N LEU A 21 -5.77 9.12 -8.78
CA LEU A 21 -6.05 9.74 -7.50
C LEU A 21 -5.33 9.01 -6.35
N PRO A 22 -4.99 9.72 -5.26
CA PRO A 22 -4.44 9.09 -4.08
C PRO A 22 -5.53 8.36 -3.27
N MET A 23 -5.09 7.50 -2.36
CA MET A 23 -5.95 6.83 -1.39
C MET A 23 -6.39 7.79 -0.28
N GLU A 24 -7.70 7.88 -0.02
CA GLU A 24 -8.20 8.70 1.08
C GLU A 24 -8.13 7.97 2.43
N ALA A 25 -8.40 8.68 3.53
CA ALA A 25 -8.33 8.12 4.88
C ALA A 25 -9.35 6.99 5.11
N GLU A 26 -10.53 7.09 4.49
CA GLU A 26 -11.58 6.06 4.58
C GLU A 26 -11.13 4.77 3.87
N ASP A 27 -10.59 4.88 2.66
CA ASP A 27 -10.01 3.76 1.92
C ASP A 27 -8.89 3.07 2.69
N TYR A 28 -8.05 3.85 3.38
CA TYR A 28 -6.99 3.32 4.22
C TYR A 28 -7.54 2.47 5.37
N ALA A 29 -8.55 3.00 6.09
CA ALA A 29 -9.17 2.32 7.21
C ALA A 29 -9.85 1.01 6.78
N ASP A 30 -10.58 1.05 5.66
CA ASP A 30 -11.22 -0.12 5.07
C ASP A 30 -10.20 -1.19 4.66
N LEU A 31 -9.11 -0.76 4.03
CA LEU A 31 -8.03 -1.65 3.62
C LEU A 31 -7.34 -2.27 4.85
N ALA A 32 -7.05 -1.49 5.88
CA ALA A 32 -6.47 -1.98 7.13
C ALA A 32 -7.37 -3.04 7.79
N ALA A 33 -8.67 -2.78 7.87
CA ALA A 33 -9.64 -3.73 8.41
C ALA A 33 -9.68 -5.04 7.59
N SER A 34 -9.60 -4.95 6.26
CA SER A 34 -9.60 -6.13 5.37
C SER A 34 -8.32 -6.98 5.47
N LEU A 35 -7.19 -6.36 5.83
CA LEU A 35 -5.88 -7.01 5.98
C LEU A 35 -5.60 -7.48 7.42
N GLY A 36 -6.45 -7.10 8.38
CA GLY A 36 -6.45 -7.54 9.77
C GLY A 36 -6.18 -6.41 10.76
N ASP A 37 -5.15 -5.61 10.52
CA ASP A 37 -4.81 -4.44 11.34
C ASP A 37 -3.93 -3.42 10.58
N GLU A 38 -3.82 -2.20 11.14
CA GLU A 38 -3.01 -1.12 10.58
C GLU A 38 -1.53 -1.49 10.49
N MET A 39 -0.96 -2.17 11.49
CA MET A 39 0.46 -2.56 11.50
C MET A 39 0.80 -3.50 10.34
N THR A 40 -0.14 -4.37 9.98
CA THR A 40 -0.04 -5.27 8.83
C THR A 40 -0.07 -4.46 7.55
N LEU A 41 -1.01 -3.51 7.40
CA LEU A 41 -1.05 -2.64 6.23
C LEU A 41 0.24 -1.80 6.11
N ASP A 42 0.67 -1.12 7.18
CA ASP A 42 1.91 -0.34 7.25
C ASP A 42 3.11 -1.14 6.73
N GLY A 43 3.28 -2.37 7.22
CA GLY A 43 4.42 -3.21 6.85
C GLY A 43 4.40 -3.62 5.38
N HIS A 44 3.23 -3.82 4.78
CA HIS A 44 3.12 -4.12 3.35
C HIS A 44 3.30 -2.87 2.48
N LEU A 45 2.78 -1.71 2.92
CA LEU A 45 3.00 -0.42 2.24
C LEU A 45 4.49 -0.06 2.22
N LEU A 46 5.19 -0.20 3.35
CA LEU A 46 6.63 0.02 3.41
C LEU A 46 7.37 -0.89 2.42
N TYR A 47 7.04 -2.18 2.39
CA TYR A 47 7.65 -3.13 1.46
C TYR A 47 7.38 -2.76 -0.02
N LEU A 48 6.15 -2.37 -0.37
CA LEU A 48 5.79 -1.95 -1.72
C LEU A 48 6.50 -0.64 -2.12
N GLN A 49 6.66 0.28 -1.17
CA GLN A 49 7.40 1.52 -1.36
C GLN A 49 8.88 1.23 -1.66
N GLU A 50 9.52 0.36 -0.87
CA GLU A 50 10.92 -0.05 -1.09
C GLU A 50 11.13 -0.77 -2.42
N LYS A 51 10.08 -1.46 -2.92
CA LYS A 51 10.06 -2.05 -4.27
C LYS A 51 9.83 -1.05 -5.38
N GLY A 52 9.43 0.18 -5.06
CA GLY A 52 9.09 1.21 -6.05
C GLY A 52 7.73 1.01 -6.70
N PHE A 53 6.89 0.09 -6.23
CA PHE A 53 5.58 -0.18 -6.83
C PHE A 53 4.53 0.86 -6.45
N ILE A 54 4.72 1.58 -5.36
CA ILE A 54 3.83 2.66 -4.91
C ILE A 54 4.64 3.89 -4.55
N HIS A 55 3.99 5.05 -4.61
CA HIS A 55 4.45 6.26 -3.96
C HIS A 55 3.68 6.43 -2.67
N ILE A 56 4.40 6.72 -1.59
CA ILE A 56 3.85 6.98 -0.26
C ILE A 56 4.93 7.67 0.57
N THR A 57 4.51 8.55 1.48
CA THR A 57 5.40 9.11 2.51
C THR A 57 5.10 8.47 3.84
N MET A 58 6.09 7.77 4.40
CA MET A 58 6.01 7.08 5.67
C MET A 58 7.13 7.55 6.60
N ASN A 59 6.79 7.96 7.83
CA ASN A 59 7.75 8.38 8.84
C ASN A 59 7.56 7.57 10.13
N TYR A 60 8.59 6.90 10.60
CA TYR A 60 8.50 6.13 11.83
C TYR A 60 8.53 7.05 13.06
N ASN A 61 7.49 7.00 13.88
CA ASN A 61 7.46 7.69 15.16
C ASN A 61 7.94 6.76 16.28
N VAL A 62 9.14 7.01 16.79
CA VAL A 62 9.77 6.21 17.86
C VAL A 62 8.96 6.25 19.16
N ALA A 63 8.40 7.40 19.54
CA ALA A 63 7.65 7.56 20.80
C ALA A 63 6.32 6.78 20.78
N GLN A 64 5.65 6.75 19.63
CA GLN A 64 4.38 6.06 19.44
C GLN A 64 4.56 4.61 18.96
N ARG A 65 5.80 4.22 18.60
CA ARG A 65 6.15 2.93 17.99
C ARG A 65 5.28 2.59 16.77
N ALA A 66 4.92 3.60 15.98
CA ALA A 66 3.98 3.49 14.87
C ALA A 66 4.47 4.29 13.66
N TRP A 67 4.04 3.90 12.46
CA TRP A 67 4.28 4.67 11.25
C TRP A 67 3.26 5.80 11.14
N ARG A 68 3.74 6.97 10.72
CA ARG A 68 2.88 8.07 10.27
C ARG A 68 2.86 8.05 8.76
N ILE A 69 1.67 7.91 8.20
CA ILE A 69 1.45 7.78 6.76
C ILE A 69 0.74 9.03 6.25
N ASN A 70 1.18 9.55 5.11
CA ASN A 70 0.43 10.54 4.36
C ASN A 70 -0.40 9.84 3.27
N SER A 71 -1.67 9.53 3.57
CA SER A 71 -2.55 8.82 2.63
C SER A 71 -2.79 9.59 1.33
N GLN A 72 -2.83 10.92 1.39
CA GLN A 72 -3.03 11.80 0.23
C GLN A 72 -1.87 11.76 -0.78
N GLU A 73 -0.74 11.15 -0.42
CA GLU A 73 0.38 10.88 -1.33
C GLU A 73 0.48 9.41 -1.73
N THR A 74 -0.37 8.54 -1.15
CA THR A 74 -0.37 7.11 -1.42
C THR A 74 -1.06 6.80 -2.73
N ARG A 75 -0.30 6.36 -3.72
CA ARG A 75 -0.81 5.95 -5.04
C ARG A 75 0.07 4.89 -5.67
N ILE A 76 -0.47 4.14 -6.62
CA ILE A 76 0.33 3.21 -7.43
C ILE A 76 1.30 3.98 -8.35
N SER A 77 2.47 3.40 -8.60
CA SER A 77 3.46 3.89 -9.57
C SER A 77 3.24 3.24 -10.94
N ALA A 78 3.92 3.72 -11.98
CA ALA A 78 3.94 3.06 -13.29
C ALA A 78 4.47 1.61 -13.20
N GLU A 79 5.57 1.39 -12.47
CA GLU A 79 6.15 0.07 -12.26
C GLU A 79 5.16 -0.88 -11.54
N GLY A 80 4.37 -0.36 -10.61
CA GLY A 80 3.33 -1.12 -9.93
C GLY A 80 2.19 -1.53 -10.86
N LEU A 81 1.79 -0.66 -11.79
CA LEU A 81 0.81 -0.96 -12.83
C LEU A 81 1.34 -2.02 -13.81
N ASP A 82 2.56 -1.85 -14.30
CA ASP A 82 3.21 -2.79 -15.21
C ASP A 82 3.33 -4.19 -14.56
N TYR A 83 3.72 -4.24 -13.28
CA TYR A 83 3.74 -5.48 -12.50
C TYR A 83 2.36 -6.16 -12.44
N LEU A 84 1.26 -5.42 -12.25
CA LEU A 84 -0.09 -6.00 -12.23
C LEU A 84 -0.49 -6.56 -13.60
N GLU A 85 -0.18 -5.85 -14.68
CA GLU A 85 -0.42 -6.29 -16.06
C GLU A 85 0.36 -7.57 -16.40
N ASP A 86 1.62 -7.65 -16.00
CA ASP A 86 2.44 -8.86 -16.15
C ASP A 86 1.84 -10.05 -15.40
N GLN A 87 1.32 -9.84 -14.18
CA GLN A 87 0.67 -10.89 -13.40
C GLN A 87 -0.68 -11.35 -13.98
N ARG A 88 -1.35 -10.53 -14.80
CA ARG A 88 -2.61 -10.88 -15.49
C ARG A 88 -2.38 -11.66 -16.79
N SER A 89 -1.18 -11.53 -17.36
CA SER A 89 -0.81 -12.13 -18.64
C SER A 89 -0.30 -13.59 -18.51
N ILE A 90 -0.29 -14.13 -17.30
CA ILE A 90 0.14 -15.50 -16.93
C ILE A 90 -1.09 -16.34 -16.55
#